data_AF-A0A7C1WJH9-F1
#
_entry.id   AF-A0A7C1WJH9-F1
#
_cell.length_a   1.000
_cell.length_b   1.000
_cell.length_c   1.000
_cell.angle_alpha   90.00
_cell.angle_beta   90.00
_cell.angle_gamma   90.00
#
_symmetry.space_group_name_H-M   'P 1'
#
loop_
_entity.id
_entity.type
_entity.pdbx_description
1 polymer ?
#
loop_
_entity_poly.entity_id
_entity_poly.type
_entity_poly.pdbx_seq_one_letter_code
_entity_poly.pdbx_strand_id
1 'polypeptide(L)'
;MNPLKLYRSSAGVRLSPNAERKVVFVEGAPVVPGMEKTMPEKGQNKYQWKEGKISIALKPEELMNLAAKCEEIRLGNGEVKELSMVHDPSKGGFQGDKKALTLRRTNGSTFLTVGEFKDKNNVKKVNVPLSREDLYRLEKFAAQTAMVLDGWAIGGSPTTNSNRPGDSGDSTNGTPGERFPF
;
A
#
# COMPACT_ATOMS: atom_id res chain seq x y z
N MET A 1 2.63 -2.97 9.13
CA MET A 1 2.83 -1.73 8.33
C MET A 1 1.61 -0.83 8.48
N ASN A 2 1.84 0.47 8.64
CA ASN A 2 0.74 1.44 8.77
C ASN A 2 0.16 1.81 7.39
N PRO A 3 -1.16 2.05 7.28
CA PRO A 3 -1.75 2.51 6.03
C PRO A 3 -1.19 3.86 5.57
N LEU A 4 -0.90 4.00 4.27
CA LEU A 4 -0.56 5.28 3.66
C LEU A 4 -1.84 6.07 3.37
N LYS A 5 -1.89 7.32 3.82
CA LYS A 5 -3.05 8.22 3.67
C LYS A 5 -2.64 9.45 2.86
N LEU A 6 -3.36 9.72 1.77
CA LEU A 6 -3.17 10.85 0.88
C LEU A 6 -4.46 11.67 0.84
N TYR A 7 -4.52 12.76 1.60
CA TYR A 7 -5.72 13.58 1.77
C TYR A 7 -5.56 14.95 1.14
N ARG A 8 -6.61 15.40 0.44
CA ARG A 8 -6.72 16.70 -0.24
C ARG A 8 -8.06 17.35 0.08
N SER A 9 -8.23 18.59 -0.36
CA SER A 9 -9.48 19.34 -0.21
C SER A 9 -10.67 18.62 -0.85
N SER A 10 -10.49 18.02 -2.03
CA SER A 10 -11.58 17.41 -2.81
C SER A 10 -11.73 15.90 -2.64
N ALA A 11 -10.70 15.20 -2.19
CA ALA A 11 -10.68 13.74 -2.16
C ALA A 11 -9.62 13.18 -1.21
N GLY A 12 -9.76 11.92 -0.84
CA GLY A 12 -8.77 11.16 -0.10
C GLY A 12 -8.54 9.77 -0.69
N VAL A 13 -7.31 9.30 -0.63
CA VAL A 13 -6.92 7.90 -0.93
C VAL A 13 -6.24 7.28 0.28
N ARG A 14 -6.55 6.02 0.58
CA ARG A 14 -5.93 5.20 1.62
C ARG A 14 -5.40 3.92 0.99
N LEU A 15 -4.16 3.56 1.33
CA LEU A 15 -3.55 2.28 0.95
C LEU A 15 -3.33 1.47 2.23
N SER A 16 -4.04 0.37 2.37
CA SER A 16 -4.08 -0.45 3.58
C SER A 16 -3.59 -1.87 3.27
N PRO A 17 -2.40 -2.27 3.76
CA PRO A 17 -1.92 -3.64 3.58
C PRO A 17 -2.80 -4.65 4.30
N ASN A 18 -3.03 -5.81 3.66
CA ASN A 18 -3.68 -6.96 4.26
C ASN A 18 -2.78 -8.19 4.04
N ALA A 19 -2.11 -8.63 5.11
CA ALA A 19 -1.14 -9.71 5.05
C ALA A 19 -1.81 -11.07 4.76
N GLU A 20 -2.97 -11.34 5.35
CA GLU A 20 -3.71 -12.60 5.17
C GLU A 20 -4.05 -12.86 3.70
N ARG A 21 -4.48 -11.81 2.99
CA ARG A 21 -4.86 -11.87 1.57
C ARG A 21 -3.70 -11.56 0.62
N LYS A 22 -2.52 -11.24 1.14
CA LYS A 22 -1.34 -10.81 0.37
C LYS A 22 -1.62 -9.68 -0.63
N VAL A 23 -2.38 -8.67 -0.22
CA VAL A 23 -2.75 -7.53 -1.07
C VAL A 23 -2.69 -6.21 -0.30
N VAL A 24 -2.72 -5.10 -1.03
CA VAL A 24 -3.00 -3.77 -0.49
C VAL A 24 -4.35 -3.30 -1.02
N PHE A 25 -5.27 -2.97 -0.11
CA PHE A 25 -6.51 -2.30 -0.49
C PHE A 25 -6.26 -0.82 -0.71
N VAL A 26 -6.57 -0.33 -1.92
CA VAL A 26 -6.53 1.08 -2.28
C VAL A 26 -7.95 1.60 -2.32
N GLU A 27 -8.28 2.46 -1.36
CA GLU A 27 -9.61 3.04 -1.20
C GLU A 27 -9.57 4.53 -1.54
N GLY A 28 -10.35 4.96 -2.52
CA GLY A 28 -10.56 6.37 -2.84
C GLY A 28 -11.94 6.83 -2.39
N ALA A 29 -12.05 7.99 -1.73
CA ALA A 29 -13.34 8.60 -1.38
C ALA A 29 -13.36 10.10 -1.73
N PRO A 30 -14.45 10.62 -2.31
CA PRO A 30 -14.64 12.04 -2.49
C PRO A 30 -14.88 12.72 -1.13
N VAL A 31 -14.63 14.02 -1.06
CA VAL A 31 -15.07 14.86 0.05
C VAL A 31 -16.60 14.87 0.15
N VAL A 32 -17.14 15.05 1.36
CA VAL A 32 -18.57 15.29 1.53
C VAL A 32 -18.94 16.64 0.90
N PRO A 33 -19.99 16.72 0.06
CA PRO A 33 -20.44 17.97 -0.54
C PRO A 33 -20.62 19.07 0.51
N GLY A 34 -20.04 20.24 0.27
CA GLY A 34 -20.06 21.38 1.18
C GLY A 34 -18.90 21.43 2.19
N MET A 35 -18.04 20.41 2.22
CA MET A 35 -16.86 20.33 3.11
C MET A 35 -15.53 20.57 2.38
N GLU A 36 -15.56 21.01 1.12
CA GLU A 36 -14.37 21.23 0.28
C GLU A 36 -13.43 22.30 0.87
N LYS A 37 -14.02 23.33 1.50
CA LYS A 37 -13.33 24.53 2.00
C LYS A 37 -13.35 24.68 3.52
N THR A 38 -14.02 23.77 4.23
CA THR A 38 -14.19 23.83 5.68
C THR A 38 -13.43 22.69 6.36
N MET A 39 -12.97 22.97 7.58
CA MET A 39 -12.46 21.92 8.46
C MET A 39 -13.68 21.31 9.17
N PRO A 40 -13.93 20.00 9.04
CA PRO A 40 -15.08 19.40 9.69
C PRO A 40 -14.94 19.50 11.21
N GLU A 41 -16.06 19.67 11.89
CA GLU A 41 -16.11 19.64 13.34
C GLU A 41 -15.66 18.27 13.88
N LYS A 42 -15.25 18.24 15.15
CA LYS A 42 -14.79 17.01 15.80
C LYS A 42 -15.87 15.92 15.69
N GLY A 43 -15.55 14.82 15.00
CA GLY A 43 -16.46 13.69 14.79
C GLY A 43 -17.20 13.69 13.44
N GLN A 44 -17.16 14.77 12.66
CA GLN A 44 -17.70 14.78 11.30
C GLN A 44 -16.70 14.16 10.30
N ASN A 45 -17.23 13.36 9.38
CA ASN A 45 -16.43 12.74 8.33
C ASN A 45 -16.19 13.73 7.19
N LYS A 46 -14.92 14.10 6.96
CA LYS A 46 -14.54 14.93 5.80
C LYS A 46 -14.84 14.26 4.46
N TYR A 47 -14.73 12.95 4.40
CA TYR A 47 -14.83 12.19 3.15
C TYR A 47 -15.85 11.05 3.27
N GLN A 48 -16.46 10.70 2.15
CA GLN A 48 -17.52 9.70 2.05
C GLN A 48 -16.99 8.25 2.09
N TRP A 49 -16.34 7.85 3.18
CA TRP A 49 -15.73 6.50 3.30
C TRP A 49 -16.74 5.35 3.40
N LYS A 50 -18.00 5.62 3.77
CA LYS A 50 -19.03 4.58 3.93
C LYS A 50 -19.72 4.23 2.60
N GLU A 51 -20.26 5.23 1.91
CA GLU A 51 -21.11 5.04 0.72
C GLU A 51 -20.44 5.53 -0.57
N GLY A 52 -19.51 6.48 -0.45
CA GLY A 52 -18.86 7.14 -1.58
C GLY A 52 -17.54 6.51 -2.01
N LYS A 53 -16.99 5.53 -1.29
CA LYS A 53 -15.68 4.97 -1.59
C LYS A 53 -15.68 4.06 -2.82
N ILE A 54 -14.52 3.98 -3.47
CA ILE A 54 -14.15 2.97 -4.45
C ILE A 54 -12.98 2.20 -3.86
N SER A 55 -12.99 0.86 -3.97
CA SER A 55 -11.92 0.01 -3.45
C SER A 55 -11.45 -0.99 -4.49
N ILE A 56 -10.13 -1.03 -4.71
CA ILE A 56 -9.40 -1.99 -5.55
C ILE A 56 -8.28 -2.62 -4.72
N ALA A 57 -7.99 -3.90 -4.93
CA ALA A 57 -6.94 -4.61 -4.21
C ALA A 57 -5.73 -4.81 -5.13
N LEU A 58 -4.54 -4.37 -4.75
CA LEU A 58 -3.32 -4.56 -5.54
C LEU A 58 -2.51 -5.73 -5.02
N LYS A 59 -2.00 -6.54 -5.95
CA LYS A 59 -1.03 -7.61 -5.67
C LYS A 59 0.41 -7.05 -5.55
N PRO A 60 1.36 -7.82 -5.00
CA PRO A 60 2.74 -7.38 -4.86
C PRO A 60 3.40 -6.92 -6.18
N GLU A 61 3.19 -7.65 -7.28
CA GLU A 61 3.67 -7.26 -8.61
C GLU A 61 3.15 -5.87 -9.06
N GLU A 62 1.87 -5.60 -8.79
CA GLU A 62 1.23 -4.32 -9.10
C GLU A 62 1.79 -3.18 -8.23
N LEU A 63 2.12 -3.48 -6.97
CA LEU A 63 2.79 -2.54 -6.07
C LEU A 63 4.22 -2.22 -6.54
N MET A 64 4.95 -3.21 -7.06
CA MET A 64 6.28 -2.98 -7.65
C MET A 64 6.18 -2.09 -8.90
N ASN A 65 5.21 -2.34 -9.77
CA ASN A 65 4.93 -1.49 -10.94
C ASN A 65 4.57 -0.05 -10.53
N LEU A 66 3.74 0.10 -9.49
CA LEU A 66 3.40 1.40 -8.92
C LEU A 66 4.64 2.12 -8.37
N ALA A 67 5.49 1.42 -7.63
CA ALA A 67 6.72 1.98 -7.07
C ALA A 67 7.66 2.48 -8.17
N ALA A 68 7.96 1.64 -9.16
CA ALA A 68 8.80 2.00 -10.30
C ALA A 68 8.24 3.22 -11.04
N LYS A 69 6.92 3.27 -11.24
CA LYS A 69 6.29 4.42 -11.91
C LYS A 69 6.34 5.70 -11.08
N CYS A 70 6.19 5.62 -9.77
CA CYS A 70 6.35 6.78 -8.89
C CYS A 70 7.76 7.36 -8.99
N GLU A 71 8.79 6.51 -9.01
CA GLU A 71 10.17 6.92 -9.20
C GLU A 71 10.39 7.59 -10.56
N GLU A 72 9.95 6.97 -11.65
CA GLU A 72 10.06 7.51 -13.01
C GLU A 72 9.48 8.93 -13.11
N ILE A 73 8.25 9.12 -12.61
CA ILE A 73 7.57 10.43 -12.63
C ILE A 73 8.30 11.45 -11.75
N ARG A 74 8.84 11.02 -10.60
CA ARG A 74 9.53 11.88 -9.61
C ARG A 74 10.91 12.34 -10.09
N LEU A 75 11.63 11.49 -10.83
CA LEU A 75 12.94 11.79 -11.39
C LEU A 75 12.83 12.54 -12.73
N GLY A 76 11.70 12.44 -13.42
CA GLY A 76 11.49 13.12 -14.71
C GLY A 76 12.21 12.43 -15.86
N ASN A 77 12.53 11.14 -15.71
CA ASN A 77 13.24 10.37 -16.72
C ASN A 77 12.23 9.83 -17.76
N GLY A 78 12.17 10.44 -18.95
CA GLY A 78 11.47 9.92 -20.12
C GLY A 78 10.11 10.57 -20.46
N GLU A 79 9.51 10.14 -21.58
CA GLU A 79 8.12 10.46 -21.92
C GLU A 79 7.20 9.92 -20.83
N VAL A 80 6.55 10.81 -20.09
CA VAL A 80 5.72 10.41 -18.95
C VAL A 80 4.45 9.69 -19.43
N LYS A 81 4.54 8.36 -19.55
CA LYS A 81 3.39 7.49 -19.85
C LYS A 81 2.50 7.31 -18.62
N GLU A 82 1.24 6.98 -18.83
CA GLU A 82 0.31 6.59 -17.77
C GLU A 82 0.59 5.15 -17.31
N LEU A 83 0.46 4.87 -16.02
CA LEU A 83 0.30 3.51 -15.49
C LEU A 83 -1.16 3.32 -15.11
N SER A 84 -1.79 2.25 -15.63
CA SER A 84 -3.18 1.91 -15.30
C SER A 84 -3.29 0.41 -15.01
N MET A 85 -3.65 0.09 -13.77
CA MET A 85 -3.88 -1.28 -13.31
C MET A 85 -5.38 -1.52 -13.27
N VAL A 86 -5.86 -2.44 -14.10
CA VAL A 86 -7.28 -2.59 -14.40
C VAL A 86 -7.75 -3.98 -13.99
N HIS A 87 -8.73 -4.01 -13.08
CA HIS A 87 -9.31 -5.23 -12.53
C HIS A 87 -10.72 -5.39 -13.05
N ASP A 88 -10.99 -6.50 -13.73
CA ASP A 88 -12.27 -6.80 -14.35
C ASP A 88 -12.79 -8.13 -13.81
N PRO A 89 -13.74 -8.11 -12.84
CA PRO A 89 -14.29 -9.31 -12.22
C PRO A 89 -14.92 -10.27 -13.25
N SER A 90 -15.49 -9.73 -14.32
CA SER A 90 -16.17 -10.53 -15.36
C SER A 90 -15.24 -11.49 -16.08
N LYS A 91 -13.95 -11.14 -16.22
CA LYS A 91 -12.93 -12.02 -16.81
C LYS A 91 -12.67 -13.29 -16.01
N GLY A 92 -12.97 -13.26 -14.72
CA GLY A 92 -12.90 -14.41 -13.82
C GLY A 92 -14.24 -15.12 -13.60
N GLY A 93 -15.31 -14.73 -14.32
CA GLY A 93 -16.66 -15.25 -14.09
C GLY A 93 -17.34 -14.71 -12.82
N PHE A 94 -16.79 -13.65 -12.21
CA PHE A 94 -17.38 -13.01 -11.04
C PHE A 94 -18.25 -11.82 -11.43
N GLN A 95 -19.31 -11.58 -10.66
CA GLN A 95 -20.09 -10.35 -10.77
C GLN A 95 -19.37 -9.17 -10.11
N GLY A 96 -19.40 -8.01 -10.74
CA GLY A 96 -18.91 -6.76 -10.17
C GLY A 96 -18.43 -5.77 -11.22
N ASP A 97 -18.36 -4.50 -10.81
CA ASP A 97 -17.91 -3.42 -11.67
C ASP A 97 -16.40 -3.50 -11.92
N LYS A 98 -15.99 -3.14 -13.14
CA LYS A 98 -14.58 -3.01 -13.51
C LYS A 98 -13.97 -1.84 -12.74
N LYS A 99 -12.75 -2.01 -12.25
CA LYS A 99 -12.06 -0.99 -11.45
C LYS A 99 -10.66 -0.73 -11.98
N ALA A 100 -10.15 0.46 -11.72
CA ALA A 100 -8.77 0.77 -12.05
C ALA A 100 -8.11 1.66 -10.99
N LEU A 101 -6.81 1.45 -10.80
CA LEU A 101 -5.91 2.43 -10.22
C LEU A 101 -5.02 2.98 -11.32
N THR A 102 -5.03 4.29 -11.48
CA THR A 102 -4.27 4.98 -12.51
C THR A 102 -3.34 6.02 -11.89
N LEU A 103 -2.05 5.97 -12.24
CA LEU A 103 -1.07 6.99 -11.92
C LEU A 103 -0.65 7.66 -13.23
N ARG A 104 -0.89 8.97 -13.34
CA ARG A 104 -0.59 9.72 -14.57
C ARG A 104 -0.11 11.12 -14.29
N ARG A 105 0.68 11.66 -15.21
CA ARG A 105 1.02 13.08 -15.27
C ARG A 105 0.29 13.72 -16.43
N THR A 106 -0.35 14.85 -16.20
CA THR A 106 -1.09 15.60 -17.21
C THR A 106 -0.88 17.08 -16.94
N ASN A 107 -0.46 17.84 -17.95
CA ASN A 107 -0.22 19.29 -17.86
C ASN A 107 0.68 19.66 -16.67
N GLY A 108 1.80 18.94 -16.50
CA GLY A 108 2.76 19.15 -15.41
C GLY A 108 2.33 18.62 -14.03
N SER A 109 1.04 18.32 -13.84
CA SER A 109 0.49 17.83 -12.57
C SER A 109 0.36 16.31 -12.55
N THR A 110 0.68 15.69 -11.42
CA THR A 110 0.55 14.24 -11.24
C THR A 110 -0.69 13.90 -10.43
N PHE A 111 -1.41 12.85 -10.84
CA PHE A 111 -2.63 12.41 -10.19
C PHE A 111 -2.61 10.90 -9.96
N LEU A 112 -3.11 10.51 -8.79
CA LEU A 112 -3.53 9.15 -8.50
C LEU A 112 -5.05 9.08 -8.58
N THR A 113 -5.56 8.18 -9.41
CA THR A 113 -6.99 8.03 -9.69
C THR A 113 -7.45 6.63 -9.32
N VAL A 114 -8.48 6.52 -8.48
CA VAL A 114 -9.22 5.28 -8.26
C VAL A 114 -10.54 5.38 -9.03
N GLY A 115 -10.81 4.45 -9.93
CA GLY A 115 -11.99 4.45 -10.79
C GLY A 115 -12.82 3.16 -10.69
N GLU A 116 -14.13 3.31 -10.81
CA GLU A 116 -15.12 2.24 -10.94
C GLU A 116 -15.97 2.50 -12.19
N PHE A 117 -16.03 1.53 -13.07
CA PHE A 117 -16.66 1.59 -14.38
C PHE A 117 -17.85 0.64 -14.38
N LYS A 118 -19.06 1.20 -14.28
CA LYS A 118 -20.32 0.43 -14.32
C LYS A 118 -20.71 0.11 -15.75
N ASP A 119 -20.60 1.10 -16.63
CA ASP A 119 -20.83 0.98 -18.07
C ASP A 119 -19.99 2.06 -18.81
N LYS A 120 -20.12 2.16 -20.13
CA LYS A 120 -19.35 3.14 -20.94
C LYS A 120 -19.63 4.60 -20.55
N ASN A 121 -20.76 4.88 -19.90
CA ASN A 121 -21.25 6.24 -19.64
C ASN A 121 -21.21 6.61 -18.15
N ASN A 122 -21.10 5.63 -17.25
CA ASN A 122 -21.16 5.81 -15.81
C ASN A 122 -19.84 5.36 -15.16
N VAL A 123 -18.97 6.34 -14.94
CA VAL A 123 -17.66 6.12 -14.33
C VAL A 123 -17.52 6.97 -13.08
N LYS A 124 -17.51 6.33 -11.93
CA LYS A 124 -17.18 6.98 -10.66
C LYS A 124 -15.67 7.06 -10.55
N LYS A 125 -15.12 8.25 -10.31
CA LYS A 125 -13.66 8.45 -10.18
C LYS A 125 -13.35 9.31 -8.97
N VAL A 126 -12.27 8.96 -8.29
CA VAL A 126 -11.66 9.76 -7.23
C VAL A 126 -10.25 10.11 -7.67
N ASN A 127 -9.98 11.40 -7.85
CA ASN A 127 -8.69 11.92 -8.28
C ASN A 127 -8.00 12.63 -7.12
N VAL A 128 -6.76 12.26 -6.81
CA VAL A 128 -5.93 12.91 -5.80
C VAL A 128 -4.67 13.47 -6.46
N PRO A 129 -4.46 14.79 -6.49
CA PRO A 129 -3.21 15.38 -6.96
C PRO A 129 -2.05 14.98 -6.03
N LEU A 130 -0.92 14.63 -6.62
CA LEU A 130 0.29 14.23 -5.91
C LEU A 130 1.39 15.28 -6.04
N SER A 131 1.99 15.63 -4.90
CA SER A 131 3.26 16.36 -4.87
C SER A 131 4.43 15.42 -5.15
N ARG A 132 5.64 15.99 -5.26
CA ARG A 132 6.87 15.20 -5.42
C ARG A 132 7.14 14.35 -4.18
N GLU A 133 6.83 14.87 -3.00
CA GLU A 133 6.95 14.19 -1.71
C GLU A 133 5.97 13.02 -1.60
N ASP A 134 4.73 13.19 -2.10
CA ASP A 134 3.75 12.10 -2.10
C ASP A 134 4.17 10.96 -3.03
N LEU A 135 4.77 11.28 -4.18
CA LEU A 135 5.33 10.27 -5.07
C LEU A 135 6.41 9.45 -4.38
N TYR A 136 7.34 10.11 -3.67
CA TYR A 136 8.37 9.40 -2.91
C TYR A 136 7.78 8.52 -1.80
N ARG A 137 6.79 9.03 -1.06
CA ARG A 137 6.12 8.26 0.00
C ARG A 137 5.37 7.05 -0.56
N LEU A 138 4.70 7.21 -1.70
CA LEU A 138 3.99 6.14 -2.38
C LEU A 138 4.95 5.09 -2.95
N GLU A 139 6.06 5.53 -3.55
CA GLU A 139 7.17 4.67 -4.02
C GLU A 139 7.69 3.78 -2.88
N LYS A 140 8.11 4.38 -1.76
CA LYS A 140 8.66 3.64 -0.63
C LYS A 140 7.64 2.71 0.01
N PHE A 141 6.41 3.19 0.21
CA PHE A 141 5.33 2.37 0.74
C PHE A 141 5.07 1.14 -0.15
N ALA A 142 4.93 1.34 -1.46
CA ALA A 142 4.58 0.27 -2.38
C ALA A 142 5.71 -0.77 -2.49
N ALA A 143 6.96 -0.34 -2.65
CA ALA A 143 8.11 -1.24 -2.74
C ALA A 143 8.31 -2.06 -1.44
N GLN A 144 8.29 -1.40 -0.28
CA GLN A 144 8.45 -2.09 1.01
C GLN A 144 7.30 -3.05 1.29
N THR A 145 6.07 -2.64 0.96
CA THR A 145 4.90 -3.49 1.19
C THR A 145 4.92 -4.71 0.29
N ALA A 146 5.28 -4.56 -0.99
CA ALA A 146 5.42 -5.69 -1.91
C ALA A 146 6.41 -6.73 -1.37
N MET A 147 7.61 -6.30 -0.98
CA MET A 147 8.65 -7.19 -0.43
C MET A 147 8.19 -7.98 0.79
N VAL A 148 7.42 -7.35 1.69
CA VAL A 148 6.89 -8.04 2.88
C VAL A 148 5.76 -9.01 2.50
N LEU A 149 4.86 -8.63 1.60
CA LEU A 149 3.74 -9.49 1.19
C LEU A 149 4.21 -10.71 0.38
N ASP A 150 5.29 -10.58 -0.38
CA ASP A 150 5.97 -11.69 -1.09
C ASP A 150 6.87 -12.53 -0.19
N GLY A 151 7.08 -12.11 1.07
CA GLY A 151 7.89 -12.84 2.03
C GLY A 151 9.40 -12.69 1.83
N TRP A 152 9.85 -11.75 1.01
CA TRP A 152 11.27 -11.45 0.80
C TRP A 152 11.86 -10.69 1.98
N ALA A 153 11.03 -9.92 2.69
CA ALA A 153 11.38 -9.25 3.93
C ALA A 153 10.56 -9.85 5.07
N ILE A 154 11.21 -10.60 5.96
CA ILE A 154 10.62 -10.98 7.25
C ILE A 154 10.55 -9.69 8.06
N GLY A 155 9.36 -9.11 8.21
CA GLY A 155 9.15 -7.96 9.08
C GLY A 155 9.70 -8.28 10.48
N GLY A 156 10.48 -7.36 11.06
CA GLY A 156 11.21 -7.58 12.31
C GLY A 156 10.43 -8.39 13.35
N SER A 157 11.04 -9.53 13.69
CA SER A 157 10.83 -10.45 14.82
C SER A 157 9.40 -10.67 15.34
N PRO A 158 8.88 -11.91 15.29
CA PRO A 158 8.10 -12.39 16.42
C PRO A 158 9.08 -12.55 17.59
N THR A 159 8.93 -11.72 18.62
CA THR A 159 9.36 -12.09 19.96
C THR A 159 8.73 -13.44 20.33
N THR A 160 9.45 -14.22 21.13
CA THR A 160 9.10 -15.51 21.77
C THR A 160 9.03 -16.76 20.88
N ASN A 161 10.12 -17.55 20.87
CA ASN A 161 10.21 -18.68 21.82
C ASN A 161 11.65 -19.22 21.91
N SER A 162 12.26 -19.07 23.08
CA SER A 162 13.39 -19.90 23.50
C SER A 162 12.87 -21.33 23.71
N ASN A 163 13.06 -22.18 22.72
CA ASN A 163 13.08 -23.63 22.91
C ASN A 163 13.94 -24.21 21.80
N ARG A 164 15.24 -24.28 22.07
CA ARG A 164 16.20 -25.06 21.29
C ARG A 164 16.21 -26.47 21.93
N PRO A 165 15.65 -27.51 21.30
CA PRO A 165 15.82 -28.87 21.77
C PRO A 165 17.17 -29.36 21.23
N GLY A 166 18.13 -29.52 22.13
CA GLY A 166 19.48 -29.95 21.80
C GLY A 166 20.40 -29.85 23.00
N ASP A 167 19.88 -30.21 24.18
CA ASP A 167 20.68 -30.52 25.35
C ASP A 167 20.85 -32.04 25.36
N SER A 168 21.78 -32.53 24.55
CA SER A 168 22.33 -33.87 24.70
C SER A 168 23.57 -33.72 25.59
N GLY A 169 23.33 -33.75 26.90
CA GLY A 169 24.38 -33.98 27.86
C GLY A 169 25.04 -35.31 27.56
N ASP A 170 26.33 -35.26 27.24
CA ASP A 170 27.19 -36.42 27.36
C ASP A 170 28.36 -36.10 28.28
N SER A 171 28.57 -37.03 29.19
CA SER A 171 29.35 -36.86 30.40
C SER A 171 30.77 -37.33 30.13
N THR A 172 31.77 -36.50 30.40
CA THR A 172 33.13 -37.03 30.66
C THR A 172 33.69 -36.41 31.93
N ASN A 173 33.66 -37.24 32.98
CA ASN A 173 34.40 -37.07 34.22
C ASN A 173 35.91 -37.19 33.93
N GLY A 174 36.70 -36.32 34.56
CA GLY A 174 38.17 -36.39 34.50
C GLY A 174 38.88 -35.45 35.49
N THR A 175 38.61 -35.66 36.79
CA THR A 175 39.51 -35.57 37.98
C THR A 175 40.27 -34.24 38.29
N PRO A 176 40.46 -33.89 39.59
CA PRO A 176 40.66 -32.51 40.02
C PRO A 176 42.10 -32.16 40.43
N GLY A 177 42.41 -30.87 40.32
CA GLY A 177 43.40 -30.19 41.15
C GLY A 177 44.73 -29.92 40.45
N GLU A 178 45.05 -28.63 40.27
CA GLU A 178 46.26 -28.02 40.80
C GLU A 178 46.24 -26.50 40.64
N ARG A 179 47.06 -25.84 41.48
CA ARG A 179 47.01 -24.45 41.91
C ARG A 179 47.47 -23.44 40.84
N PHE A 180 46.96 -22.20 40.95
CA PHE A 180 47.60 -20.93 40.51
C PHE A 180 49.11 -20.88 40.84
N PRO A 181 49.99 -20.06 40.20
CA PRO A 181 49.75 -18.62 39.90
C PRO A 181 50.47 -17.99 38.66
N PHE A 182 50.13 -16.70 38.46
CA PHE A 182 50.67 -15.65 37.56
C PHE A 182 50.05 -15.56 36.16
#